data_AF-A0A7K9X6W2-F1
#
_entry.id   AF-A0A7K9X6W2-F1
#
_cell.length_a   1.000
_cell.length_b   1.000
_cell.length_c   1.000
_cell.angle_alpha   90.00
_cell.angle_beta   90.00
_cell.angle_gamma   90.00
#
_symmetry.space_group_name_H-M   'P 1'
#
loop_
_entity.id
_entity.type
_entity.pdbx_description
1 polymer ?
#
loop_
_entity_poly.entity_id
_entity_poly.type
_entity_poly.pdbx_seq_one_letter_code
_entity_poly.pdbx_strand_id
1 'polypeptide(L)'
;PEQILTYLDGVVKVEETELKPRVGFLYPVLTHNISLFINATRERDSGQYMCTVNVVDDATGTGKNVGVINLTVLVPPSPPACQLHGTPTVGANVTLSCVSGKGKPSPAYRWHRTAPTVQVFF
;
A
#
# COMPACT_ATOMS: atom_id res chain seq x y z
N PRO A 1 5.21 -5.54 -16.30
CA PRO A 1 6.09 -5.34 -15.13
C PRO A 1 7.06 -4.18 -15.41
N GLU A 2 7.24 -3.27 -14.46
CA GLU A 2 8.24 -2.18 -14.55
C GLU A 2 9.59 -2.67 -14.01
N GLN A 3 10.66 -2.53 -14.79
CA GLN A 3 12.01 -2.81 -14.33
C GLN A 3 12.43 -1.71 -13.35
N ILE A 4 12.78 -2.08 -12.12
CA ILE A 4 13.19 -1.08 -11.09
C ILE A 4 14.66 -1.23 -10.69
N LEU A 5 15.22 -2.43 -10.81
CA LEU A 5 16.53 -2.72 -10.28
C LEU A 5 17.20 -3.86 -11.06
N THR A 6 18.43 -3.61 -11.50
CA THR A 6 19.26 -4.57 -12.24
C THR A 6 20.59 -4.75 -11.51
N TYR A 7 21.04 -5.99 -11.35
CA TYR A 7 22.41 -6.31 -10.96
C TYR A 7 23.13 -6.96 -12.14
N LEU A 8 24.23 -6.36 -12.56
CA LEU A 8 25.06 -6.85 -13.66
C LEU A 8 26.54 -6.57 -13.33
N ASP A 9 27.40 -7.59 -13.47
CA ASP A 9 28.85 -7.47 -13.33
C ASP A 9 29.31 -6.80 -12.02
N GLY A 10 28.66 -7.13 -10.90
CA GLY A 10 28.99 -6.54 -9.59
C GLY A 10 28.36 -5.16 -9.33
N VAL A 11 27.66 -4.60 -10.31
CA VAL A 11 27.08 -3.26 -10.25
C VAL A 11 25.57 -3.32 -10.07
N VAL A 12 25.07 -2.57 -9.10
CA VAL A 12 23.64 -2.32 -8.93
C VAL A 12 23.24 -1.09 -9.74
N LYS A 13 22.32 -1.27 -10.68
CA LYS A 13 21.67 -0.19 -11.42
C LYS A 13 20.23 -0.06 -10.96
N VAL A 14 19.85 1.14 -10.54
CA VAL A 14 18.46 1.49 -10.21
C VAL A 14 17.91 2.36 -11.33
N GLU A 15 16.71 2.06 -11.82
CA GLU A 15 16.09 2.82 -12.91
C GLU A 15 15.68 4.23 -12.47
N GLU A 16 15.81 5.20 -13.37
CA GLU A 16 15.52 6.63 -13.11
C GLU A 16 14.02 6.87 -12.96
N THR A 17 13.52 6.67 -11.74
CA THR A 17 12.10 6.75 -11.36
C THR A 17 11.96 7.51 -10.04
N GLU A 18 10.72 7.85 -9.64
CA GLU A 18 10.45 8.36 -8.27
C GLU A 18 10.82 7.36 -7.16
N LEU A 19 11.03 6.08 -7.50
CA LEU A 19 11.44 5.04 -6.57
C LEU A 19 12.95 5.01 -6.35
N LYS A 20 13.76 5.54 -7.27
CA LYS A 20 15.23 5.52 -7.19
C LYS A 20 15.81 5.89 -5.82
N PRO A 21 15.37 6.95 -5.13
CA PRO A 21 15.93 7.31 -3.82
C PRO A 21 15.46 6.40 -2.66
N ARG A 22 14.54 5.46 -2.91
CA ARG A 22 13.85 4.68 -1.88
C ARG A 22 13.96 3.18 -2.09
N VAL A 23 14.52 2.72 -3.21
CA VAL A 23 14.62 1.29 -3.56
C VAL A 23 16.06 0.80 -3.49
N GLY A 24 16.24 -0.46 -3.11
CA GLY A 24 17.55 -1.10 -3.08
C GLY A 24 17.48 -2.58 -2.73
N PHE A 25 18.62 -3.24 -2.78
CA PHE A 25 18.79 -4.57 -2.18
C PHE A 25 18.96 -4.43 -0.67
N LEU A 26 18.26 -5.28 0.08
CA LEU A 26 18.35 -5.33 1.54
C LEU A 26 19.69 -5.89 2.01
N TYR A 27 20.29 -6.79 1.21
CA TYR A 27 21.56 -7.45 1.50
C TYR A 27 22.51 -7.33 0.30
N PRO A 28 23.83 -7.50 0.49
CA PRO A 28 24.76 -7.59 -0.63
C PRO A 28 24.38 -8.74 -1.55
N VAL A 29 24.28 -8.50 -2.86
CA VAL A 29 23.78 -9.49 -3.84
C VAL A 29 24.59 -10.80 -3.84
N LEU A 30 25.89 -10.72 -3.53
CA LEU A 30 26.80 -11.87 -3.39
C LEU A 30 26.39 -12.88 -2.30
N THR A 31 25.51 -12.47 -1.37
CA THR A 31 24.95 -13.37 -0.34
C THR A 31 23.87 -14.31 -0.87
N HIS A 32 23.58 -14.27 -2.17
CA HIS A 32 22.47 -15.00 -2.83
C HIS A 32 21.09 -14.63 -2.28
N ASN A 33 21.00 -13.57 -1.47
CA ASN A 33 19.75 -13.02 -0.96
C ASN A 33 19.40 -11.75 -1.73
N ILE A 34 18.41 -11.87 -2.61
CA ILE A 34 17.97 -10.82 -3.55
C ILE A 34 16.72 -10.11 -2.99
N SER A 35 16.62 -10.00 -1.66
CA SER A 35 15.53 -9.26 -1.03
C SER A 35 15.62 -7.77 -1.38
N LEU A 36 14.48 -7.17 -1.70
CA LEU A 36 14.35 -5.77 -2.07
C LEU A 36 13.64 -5.00 -0.95
N PHE A 37 13.99 -3.72 -0.80
CA PHE A 37 13.21 -2.79 0.03
C PHE A 37 12.70 -1.62 -0.82
N ILE A 38 11.56 -1.06 -0.41
CA ILE A 38 11.07 0.25 -0.85
C ILE A 38 10.74 1.04 0.42
N ASN A 39 11.50 2.08 0.70
CA ASN A 39 11.30 2.93 1.87
C ASN A 39 10.17 3.94 1.64
N ALA A 40 9.50 4.31 2.74
CA ALA A 40 8.44 5.32 2.75
C ALA A 40 7.40 5.11 1.63
N THR A 41 6.81 3.91 1.60
CA THR A 41 5.86 3.50 0.58
C THR A 41 4.67 4.45 0.47
N ARG A 42 4.24 4.70 -0.75
CA ARG A 42 3.14 5.60 -1.12
C ARG A 42 2.09 4.79 -1.87
N GLU A 43 0.84 5.23 -1.84
CA GLU A 43 -0.25 4.55 -2.56
C GLU A 43 0.05 4.32 -4.05
N ARG A 44 0.73 5.29 -4.68
CA ARG A 44 1.16 5.22 -6.09
C ARG A 44 2.28 4.23 -6.38
N ASP A 45 2.96 3.74 -5.35
CA ASP A 45 3.97 2.68 -5.49
C ASP A 45 3.30 1.30 -5.67
N SER A 46 1.98 1.22 -5.76
CA SER A 46 1.30 -0.01 -6.13
C SER A 46 1.52 -0.34 -7.60
N GLY A 47 1.99 -1.55 -7.88
CA GLY A 47 2.26 -1.98 -9.24
C GLY A 47 2.92 -3.35 -9.31
N GLN A 48 3.22 -3.76 -10.52
CA GLN A 48 4.01 -4.96 -10.78
C GLN A 48 5.43 -4.56 -11.14
N TYR A 49 6.37 -5.02 -10.33
CA TYR A 49 7.80 -4.73 -10.46
C TYR A 49 8.57 -5.94 -10.93
N MET A 50 9.70 -5.68 -11.57
CA MET A 50 10.64 -6.69 -12.02
C MET A 50 12.07 -6.30 -11.66
N CYS A 51 12.84 -7.30 -11.24
CA CYS A 51 14.25 -7.17 -10.91
C CYS A 51 15.04 -8.24 -11.66
N THR A 52 16.17 -7.85 -12.24
CA THR A 52 17.05 -8.75 -12.99
C THR A 52 18.40 -8.86 -12.31
N VAL A 53 18.90 -10.07 -12.10
CA VAL A 53 20.19 -10.33 -11.46
C VAL A 53 21.01 -11.27 -12.32
N ASN A 54 22.05 -10.74 -12.97
CA ASN A 54 23.01 -11.51 -13.74
C ASN A 54 24.33 -11.59 -12.96
N VAL A 55 24.64 -12.77 -12.44
CA VAL A 55 25.92 -13.05 -11.76
C VAL A 55 26.83 -13.77 -12.76
N VAL A 56 28.04 -13.22 -12.98
CA VAL A 56 28.99 -13.69 -14.02
C VAL A 56 29.46 -15.12 -13.78
N ASP A 57 29.48 -15.59 -12.53
CA ASP A 57 29.94 -16.93 -12.16
C ASP A 57 28.85 -18.01 -12.30
N ASP A 58 27.61 -17.64 -12.62
CA ASP A 58 26.46 -18.56 -12.76
C ASP A 58 26.31 -19.13 -14.19
N ALA A 59 27.44 -19.40 -14.86
CA ALA A 59 27.50 -19.95 -16.22
C ALA A 59 26.83 -21.34 -16.39
N THR A 60 26.36 -21.95 -15.30
CA THR A 60 25.71 -23.28 -15.28
C THR A 60 24.19 -23.24 -15.03
N GLY A 61 23.60 -22.07 -14.74
CA GLY A 61 22.20 -21.97 -14.33
C GLY A 61 21.25 -21.57 -15.48
N THR A 62 20.40 -22.48 -15.95
CA THR A 62 19.24 -22.20 -16.81
C THR A 62 18.09 -21.48 -16.08
N GLY A 63 18.38 -20.85 -14.94
CA GLY A 63 17.42 -20.17 -14.08
C GLY A 63 16.96 -18.84 -14.66
N LYS A 64 15.69 -18.48 -14.40
CA LYS A 64 15.22 -17.12 -14.69
C LYS A 64 15.90 -16.16 -13.70
N ASN A 65 16.87 -15.40 -14.18
CA ASN A 65 17.51 -14.28 -13.48
C ASN A 65 16.57 -13.10 -13.22
N VAL A 66 15.26 -13.32 -13.25
CA VAL A 66 14.22 -12.30 -13.26
C VAL A 66 13.16 -12.65 -12.21
N GLY A 67 13.04 -11.80 -11.20
CA GLY A 67 11.96 -11.85 -10.22
C GLY A 67 10.86 -10.85 -10.57
N VAL A 68 9.59 -11.26 -10.50
CA VAL A 68 8.43 -10.39 -10.68
C VAL A 68 7.63 -10.33 -9.39
N ILE A 69 7.29 -9.13 -8.93
CA ILE A 69 6.64 -8.88 -7.64
C ILE A 69 5.43 -7.97 -7.86
N ASN A 70 4.28 -8.32 -7.28
CA ASN A 70 3.13 -7.45 -7.23
C ASN A 70 3.08 -6.75 -5.86
N LEU A 71 3.19 -5.43 -5.84
CA LEU A 71 3.11 -4.62 -4.63
C LEU A 71 1.74 -3.95 -4.51
N THR A 72 1.03 -4.26 -3.42
CA THR A 72 -0.21 -3.57 -3.03
C THR A 72 0.04 -2.76 -1.77
N VAL A 73 0.17 -1.43 -1.91
CA VAL A 73 0.25 -0.52 -0.77
C VAL A 73 -1.16 -0.27 -0.25
N LEU A 74 -1.35 -0.51 1.05
CA LEU A 74 -2.60 -0.30 1.77
C LEU A 74 -2.63 1.11 2.36
N VAL A 75 -3.82 1.71 2.40
CA VAL A 75 -4.03 3.04 2.97
C VAL A 75 -5.09 2.92 4.06
N PRO A 76 -4.78 3.29 5.31
CA PRO A 76 -5.78 3.26 6.38
C PRO A 76 -6.94 4.19 6.04
N PRO A 77 -8.18 3.85 6.43
CA PRO A 77 -9.31 4.76 6.31
C PRO A 77 -9.01 6.09 7.02
N SER A 78 -9.36 7.22 6.40
CA SER A 78 -9.34 8.50 7.10
C SER A 78 -10.42 8.51 8.20
N PRO A 79 -10.36 9.40 9.19
CA PRO A 79 -11.48 9.64 10.09
C PRO A 79 -12.77 9.87 9.26
N PRO A 80 -13.88 9.18 9.57
CA PRO A 80 -15.11 9.31 8.81
C PRO A 80 -15.77 10.65 9.12
N ALA A 81 -16.22 11.36 8.08
CA ALA A 81 -17.11 12.49 8.21
C ALA A 81 -18.55 11.98 8.26
N CYS A 82 -19.22 12.18 9.41
CA CYS A 82 -20.58 11.75 9.63
C CYS A 82 -21.55 12.93 9.59
N GLN A 83 -22.71 12.72 8.97
CA GLN A 83 -23.74 13.73 8.77
C GLN A 83 -25.11 13.13 9.08
N LEU A 84 -25.97 13.97 9.63
CA LEU A 84 -27.39 13.71 9.82
C LEU A 84 -28.14 14.54 8.78
N HIS A 85 -28.97 13.87 7.99
CA HIS A 85 -29.84 14.49 7.00
C HIS A 85 -31.29 14.45 7.51
N GLY A 86 -31.96 15.59 7.44
CA GLY A 86 -33.29 15.79 8.01
C GLY A 86 -33.26 16.41 9.41
N THR A 87 -34.43 16.56 10.01
CA THR A 87 -34.57 17.14 11.35
C THR A 87 -34.94 16.04 12.34
N PRO A 88 -34.20 15.84 13.44
CA PRO A 88 -34.46 14.77 14.39
C PRO A 88 -35.64 15.12 15.32
N THR A 89 -36.84 15.14 14.77
CA THR A 89 -38.10 15.33 15.52
C THR A 89 -38.85 14.01 15.68
N VAL A 90 -39.70 13.94 16.71
CA VAL A 90 -40.50 12.74 17.00
C VAL A 90 -41.40 12.42 15.80
N GLY A 91 -41.36 11.16 15.35
CA GLY A 91 -42.14 10.67 14.21
C GLY A 91 -41.55 11.00 12.84
N ALA A 92 -40.46 11.78 12.77
CA ALA A 92 -39.77 12.07 11.52
C ALA A 92 -38.71 11.01 11.17
N ASN A 93 -38.49 10.83 9.86
CA ASN A 93 -37.40 10.00 9.36
C ASN A 93 -36.13 10.83 9.21
N VAL A 94 -34.99 10.26 9.59
CA VAL A 94 -33.66 10.83 9.40
C VAL A 94 -32.74 9.83 8.72
N THR A 95 -31.76 10.34 7.99
CA THR A 95 -30.72 9.51 7.35
C THR A 95 -29.36 9.87 7.94
N LEU A 96 -28.64 8.87 8.44
CA LEU A 96 -27.26 9.02 8.88
C LEU A 96 -26.32 8.54 7.78
N SER A 97 -25.35 9.36 7.42
CA SER A 97 -24.30 9.01 6.46
C SER A 97 -22.94 9.21 7.07
N CYS A 98 -22.02 8.27 6.91
CA CYS A 98 -20.61 8.42 7.26
C CYS A 98 -19.74 8.03 6.07
N VAL A 99 -18.74 8.85 5.74
CA VAL A 99 -17.81 8.59 4.64
C VAL A 99 -16.39 8.99 5.04
N SER A 100 -15.44 8.09 4.78
CA SER A 100 -14.01 8.37 4.87
C SER A 100 -13.51 8.73 3.47
N GLY A 101 -12.87 9.90 3.33
CA GLY A 101 -12.36 10.38 2.04
C GLY A 101 -11.15 9.60 1.52
N LYS A 102 -10.46 8.83 2.38
CA LYS A 102 -9.36 7.94 2.01
C LYS A 102 -9.56 6.55 2.62
N GLY A 103 -8.99 5.55 1.96
CA GLY A 103 -8.94 4.16 2.42
C GLY A 103 -8.73 3.21 1.25
N LYS A 104 -7.75 2.31 1.37
CA LYS A 104 -7.44 1.28 0.38
C LYS A 104 -7.12 -0.05 1.09
N PRO A 105 -7.96 -1.10 0.91
CA PRO A 105 -9.20 -1.11 0.13
C PRO A 105 -10.28 -0.20 0.71
N SER A 106 -11.38 -0.01 -0.03
CA SER A 106 -12.52 0.79 0.42
C SER A 106 -12.97 0.37 1.83
N PRO A 107 -13.15 1.32 2.77
CA PRO A 107 -13.52 0.98 4.13
C PRO A 107 -14.90 0.32 4.20
N ALA A 108 -15.05 -0.68 5.08
CA ALA A 108 -16.35 -1.25 5.43
C ALA A 108 -16.90 -0.55 6.69
N TYR A 109 -18.19 -0.24 6.69
CA TYR A 109 -18.84 0.46 7.80
C TYR A 109 -19.81 -0.46 8.54
N ARG A 110 -19.86 -0.30 9.86
CA ARG A 110 -20.85 -0.94 10.72
C ARG A 110 -21.44 0.10 11.64
N TRP A 111 -22.76 0.16 11.66
CA TRP A 111 -23.50 1.07 12.54
C TRP A 111 -23.85 0.38 13.84
N HIS A 112 -23.68 1.12 14.93
CA HIS A 112 -24.07 0.69 16.26
C HIS A 112 -24.95 1.78 16.89
N ARG A 113 -26.10 1.37 17.44
CA ARG A 113 -26.94 2.26 18.22
C ARG A 113 -26.42 2.29 19.65
N THR A 114 -26.01 3.45 20.12
CA THR A 114 -25.65 3.67 21.52
C THR A 114 -26.90 3.94 22.36
N ALA A 115 -26.80 3.71 23.67
CA ALA A 115 -27.88 4.07 24.58
C ALA A 115 -28.13 5.59 24.52
N PRO A 116 -29.38 6.04 24.55
CA PRO A 116 -29.68 7.47 24.57
C PRO A 116 -29.02 8.11 25.80
N THR A 117 -28.41 9.27 25.61
CA THR A 117 -27.98 10.10 26.73
C THR A 117 -29.22 10.53 27.48
N VAL A 118 -29.36 10.12 28.75
CA VAL A 118 -30.48 10.54 29.58
C VAL A 118 -30.34 12.03 29.84
N GLN A 119 -31.13 12.84 29.13
CA GLN A 119 -31.29 14.25 29.46
C GLN A 119 -32.32 14.34 30.57
N VAL A 120 -31.86 14.66 31.77
CA VAL A 120 -32.74 14.95 32.91
C VAL A 120 -33.24 16.38 32.74
N PHE A 121 -34.54 16.54 32.49
CA PHE A 121 -35.19 17.83 32.49
C PHE A 121 -35.66 18.13 33.92
N PHE A 122 -35.21 19.25 34.50
CA PHE A 122 -35.66 19.77 35.80
C PHE A 122 -36.78 20.78 35.59
#